data_AF-A0A5C5AUP5-F1
#
_entry.id   AF-A0A5C5AUP5-F1
#
_cell.length_a   1.000
_cell.length_b   1.000
_cell.length_c   1.000
_cell.angle_alpha   90.00
_cell.angle_beta   90.00
_cell.angle_gamma   90.00
#
_symmetry.space_group_name_H-M   'P 1'
#
loop_
_entity.id
_entity.type
_entity.pdbx_description
1 polymer ?
#
loop_
_entity_poly.entity_id
_entity_poly.type
_entity_poly.pdbx_seq_one_letter_code
_entity_poly.pdbx_strand_id
1 'polypeptide(L)'
;MKKFILCILGIGLPIYILPFILRGDLDRFNPIAEEKNVYAIAKGYGVPDYHHKGRAMYALKGVDELNNEKEYKVGTNTPNDFIRKTYLKIHVKGKYVYSYDIITEEDIPKKIRSKLEIEVK
;
A
#
# COMPACT_ATOMS: atom_id res chain seq x y z
N MET A 1 -32.42 16.93 24.67
CA MET A 1 -31.67 15.76 24.17
C MET A 1 -31.15 15.91 22.73
N LYS A 2 -31.94 16.47 21.79
CA LYS A 2 -31.52 16.63 20.37
C LYS A 2 -30.21 17.40 20.16
N LYS A 3 -29.95 18.46 20.96
CA LYS A 3 -28.70 19.24 20.93
C LYS A 3 -27.46 18.43 21.38
N PHE A 4 -27.63 17.53 22.34
CA PHE A 4 -26.54 16.64 22.79
C PHE A 4 -26.24 15.55 21.76
N ILE A 5 -27.27 14.99 21.11
CA ILE A 5 -27.11 14.02 20.01
C ILE A 5 -26.36 14.67 18.83
N LEU A 6 -26.70 15.91 18.49
CA LEU A 6 -26.00 16.68 17.45
C LEU A 6 -24.54 16.96 17.82
N CYS A 7 -24.21 17.24 19.09
CA CYS A 7 -22.82 17.39 19.52
C CYS A 7 -22.04 16.05 19.48
N ILE A 8 -22.66 14.95 19.90
CA ILE A 8 -22.04 13.61 19.84
C ILE A 8 -21.80 13.19 18.40
N LEU A 9 -22.73 13.44 17.49
CA LEU A 9 -22.54 13.18 16.06
C LEU A 9 -21.54 14.16 15.43
N GLY A 10 -21.54 15.43 15.83
CA GLY A 10 -20.65 16.45 15.27
C GLY A 10 -19.19 16.31 15.70
N ILE A 11 -18.92 15.81 16.91
CA ILE A 11 -17.56 15.68 17.47
C ILE A 11 -17.13 14.22 17.57
N GLY A 12 -18.02 13.33 18.01
CA GLY A 12 -17.72 11.91 18.17
C GLY A 12 -17.50 11.19 16.84
N LEU A 13 -18.26 11.56 15.80
CA LEU A 13 -18.08 10.97 14.46
C LEU A 13 -16.70 11.29 13.86
N PRO A 14 -16.21 12.55 13.82
CA PRO A 14 -14.86 12.83 13.33
C PRO A 14 -13.76 12.18 14.18
N ILE A 15 -13.89 12.12 15.51
CA ILE A 15 -12.92 11.41 16.37
C ILE A 15 -12.89 9.91 16.04
N TYR A 16 -14.04 9.31 15.74
CA TYR A 16 -14.13 7.91 15.35
C TYR A 16 -13.55 7.64 13.95
N ILE A 17 -13.72 8.58 13.00
CA ILE A 17 -13.22 8.44 11.63
C ILE A 17 -11.71 8.75 11.53
N LEU A 18 -11.19 9.65 12.36
CA LEU A 18 -9.80 10.12 12.31
C LEU A 18 -8.73 9.01 12.29
N PRO A 19 -8.82 7.92 13.08
CA PRO A 19 -7.86 6.82 13.01
C PRO A 19 -7.80 6.14 11.65
N PHE A 20 -8.93 6.05 10.93
CA PHE A 20 -8.99 5.43 9.60
C PHE A 20 -8.29 6.28 8.54
N ILE A 21 -8.19 7.60 8.75
CA ILE A 21 -7.45 8.50 7.85
C ILE A 21 -5.95 8.46 8.17
N LEU A 22 -5.59 8.37 9.46
CA LEU A 22 -4.20 8.47 9.90
C LEU A 22 -3.44 7.14 9.85
N ARG A 23 -4.12 6.00 9.99
CA ARG A 23 -3.49 4.67 10.03
C ARG A 23 -3.81 3.92 8.74
N GLY A 24 -2.83 3.85 7.84
CA GLY A 24 -2.96 3.15 6.57
C GLY A 24 -3.40 1.69 6.70
N ASP A 25 -3.07 1.03 7.82
CA ASP A 25 -3.51 -0.34 8.09
C ASP A 25 -5.03 -0.49 8.26
N LEU A 26 -5.72 0.61 8.60
CA LEU A 26 -7.17 0.66 8.75
C LEU A 26 -7.89 0.97 7.43
N ASP A 27 -7.16 1.28 6.35
CA ASP A 27 -7.78 1.57 5.05
C ASP A 27 -8.59 0.38 4.50
N ARG A 28 -8.28 -0.86 4.92
CA ARG A 28 -9.10 -2.04 4.59
C ARG A 28 -10.58 -1.88 4.98
N PHE A 29 -10.86 -1.13 6.05
CA PHE A 29 -12.20 -0.86 6.56
C PHE A 29 -12.74 0.52 6.15
N ASN A 30 -11.93 1.35 5.51
CA ASN A 30 -12.33 2.69 5.11
C ASN A 30 -13.28 2.60 3.90
N PRO A 31 -14.55 3.02 4.01
CA PRO A 31 -15.50 2.95 2.90
C PRO A 31 -15.18 3.95 1.77
N ILE A 32 -14.34 4.95 2.03
CA ILE A 32 -13.96 6.00 1.07
C ILE A 32 -12.66 5.64 0.34
N ALA A 33 -11.82 4.78 0.93
CA ALA A 33 -10.56 4.40 0.33
C ALA A 33 -10.80 3.58 -0.95
N GLU A 34 -10.22 4.05 -2.05
CA GLU A 34 -10.24 3.37 -3.34
C GLU A 34 -9.47 2.06 -3.27
N GLU A 35 -10.07 1.00 -3.82
CA GLU A 35 -9.46 -0.31 -4.02
C GLU A 35 -8.98 -0.43 -5.47
N LYS A 36 -7.69 -0.71 -5.66
CA LYS A 36 -7.05 -0.72 -6.98
C LYS A 36 -5.76 -1.53 -7.00
N ASN A 37 -5.22 -1.70 -8.20
CA ASN A 37 -3.90 -2.26 -8.41
C ASN A 37 -2.87 -1.16 -8.59
N VAL A 38 -1.70 -1.35 -7.99
CA VAL A 38 -0.52 -0.52 -8.21
C VAL A 38 0.66 -1.40 -8.61
N TYR A 39 1.59 -0.84 -9.35
CA TYR A 39 2.74 -1.56 -9.90
C TYR A 39 4.01 -1.05 -9.23
N ALA A 40 4.88 -1.95 -8.81
CA ALA A 40 6.13 -1.59 -8.14
C ALA A 40 7.26 -2.51 -8.57
N ILE A 41 8.50 -2.05 -8.34
CA ILE A 41 9.70 -2.86 -8.52
C ILE A 41 10.32 -3.08 -7.14
N ALA A 42 10.44 -4.34 -6.76
CA ALA A 42 11.16 -4.74 -5.55
C ALA A 42 12.57 -5.22 -5.93
N LYS A 43 13.57 -4.80 -5.15
CA LYS A 43 14.96 -5.21 -5.32
C LYS A 43 15.70 -5.12 -3.99
N GLY A 44 16.53 -6.13 -3.70
CA GLY A 44 17.37 -6.17 -2.52
C GLY A 44 16.72 -6.95 -1.36
N TYR A 45 17.16 -6.64 -0.14
CA TYR A 45 16.72 -7.32 1.07
C TYR A 45 15.58 -6.57 1.77
N GLY A 46 14.61 -7.33 2.27
CA GLY A 46 13.56 -6.78 3.11
C GLY A 46 14.06 -6.51 4.53
N VAL A 47 13.46 -5.52 5.19
CA VAL A 47 13.73 -5.21 6.59
C VAL A 47 12.95 -6.19 7.48
N PRO A 48 13.57 -6.88 8.46
CA PRO A 48 12.85 -7.78 9.35
C PRO A 48 11.68 -7.08 10.07
N ASP A 49 10.52 -7.72 10.10
CA ASP A 49 9.39 -7.28 10.92
C ASP A 49 9.59 -7.73 12.37
N TYR A 50 9.87 -6.76 13.25
CA TYR A 50 10.07 -7.02 14.68
C TYR A 50 8.78 -7.46 15.41
N HIS A 51 7.61 -7.20 14.85
CA HIS A 51 6.33 -7.61 15.43
C HIS A 51 5.92 -9.02 14.97
N HIS A 52 6.39 -9.47 13.81
CA HIS A 52 6.08 -10.78 13.25
C HIS A 52 7.36 -11.51 12.84
N LYS A 53 7.84 -12.40 13.73
CA LYS A 53 9.04 -13.21 13.45
C LYS A 53 8.93 -13.93 12.11
N GLY A 54 9.99 -13.85 11.32
CA GLY A 54 10.08 -14.48 10.00
C GLY A 54 9.45 -13.68 8.86
N ARG A 55 8.77 -12.56 9.13
CA ARG A 55 8.35 -11.64 8.07
C ARG A 55 9.45 -10.63 7.74
N ALA A 56 9.55 -10.28 6.47
CA ALA A 56 10.36 -9.16 6.02
C ALA A 56 9.47 -8.15 5.27
N MET A 57 9.75 -6.88 5.48
CA MET A 57 8.99 -5.75 4.96
C MET A 57 9.81 -5.01 3.92
N TYR A 58 9.17 -4.68 2.81
CA TYR A 58 9.71 -3.84 1.76
C TYR A 58 8.88 -2.56 1.68
N ALA A 59 9.54 -1.41 1.80
CA ALA A 59 8.95 -0.13 1.46
C ALA A 59 9.14 0.08 -0.04
N LEU A 60 8.05 -0.07 -0.79
CA LEU A 60 8.06 -0.04 -2.24
C LEU A 60 7.29 1.18 -2.74
N LYS A 61 7.86 1.87 -3.71
CA LYS A 61 7.16 2.92 -4.42
C LYS A 61 6.29 2.30 -5.51
N GLY A 62 4.97 2.41 -5.32
CA GLY A 62 3.96 1.90 -6.24
C GLY A 62 3.41 3.03 -7.11
N VAL A 63 3.19 2.71 -8.39
CA VAL A 63 2.60 3.59 -9.39
C VAL A 63 1.26 3.02 -9.82
N ASP A 64 0.19 3.80 -9.77
CA ASP A 64 -1.12 3.39 -10.29
C ASP A 64 -1.24 3.67 -11.81
N GLU A 65 -2.33 3.20 -12.43
CA GLU A 65 -2.55 3.38 -13.88
C GLU A 65 -2.74 4.84 -14.32
N LEU A 66 -3.05 5.72 -13.36
CA LEU A 66 -3.16 7.17 -13.54
C LEU A 66 -1.83 7.88 -13.29
N ASN A 67 -0.75 7.13 -13.10
CA ASN A 67 0.61 7.60 -12.90
C ASN A 67 0.86 8.30 -11.54
N ASN A 68 -0.03 8.07 -10.57
CA ASN A 68 0.14 8.55 -9.20
C ASN A 68 1.08 7.63 -8.43
N GLU A 69 1.92 8.23 -7.61
CA GLU A 69 2.92 7.52 -6.82
C GLU A 69 2.56 7.52 -5.35
N LYS A 70 2.82 6.38 -4.70
CA LYS A 70 2.70 6.25 -3.26
C LYS A 70 3.60 5.15 -2.75
N GLU A 71 4.07 5.29 -1.52
CA GLU A 71 4.82 4.24 -0.84
C GLU A 71 3.84 3.22 -0.22
N TYR A 72 4.17 1.93 -0.40
CA TYR A 72 3.44 0.79 0.14
C TYR A 72 4.40 -0.13 0.89
N LYS A 73 3.94 -0.67 2.02
CA LYS A 73 4.69 -1.66 2.78
C LYS A 73 4.22 -3.06 2.41
N VAL A 74 5.08 -3.82 1.74
CA VAL A 74 4.79 -5.19 1.30
C VAL A 74 5.49 -6.16 2.24
N GLY A 75 4.71 -7.01 2.89
CA GLY A 75 5.21 -8.07 3.76
C GLY A 75 5.44 -9.37 3.00
N THR A 76 6.56 -10.01 3.28
CA THR A 76 7.03 -11.27 2.67
C THR A 76 7.41 -12.26 3.75
N ASN A 77 7.52 -13.54 3.41
CA ASN A 77 7.88 -14.59 4.36
C ASN A 77 9.40 -14.82 4.46
N THR A 78 10.19 -14.23 3.56
CA THR A 78 11.65 -14.27 3.66
C THR A 78 12.28 -12.92 3.29
N PRO A 79 13.40 -12.54 3.93
CA PRO A 79 14.08 -11.27 3.63
C PRO A 79 14.76 -11.25 2.25
N ASN A 80 14.79 -12.37 1.54
CA ASN A 80 15.45 -12.53 0.24
C ASN A 80 14.49 -12.76 -0.93
N ASP A 81 13.17 -12.69 -0.72
CA ASP A 81 12.16 -12.91 -1.78
C ASP A 81 12.40 -12.01 -3.01
N PHE A 82 12.98 -10.81 -2.84
CA PHE A 82 13.24 -9.86 -3.92
C PHE A 82 14.73 -9.50 -4.09
N ILE A 83 15.66 -10.44 -3.84
CA ILE A 83 17.11 -10.21 -4.07
C ILE A 83 17.35 -9.70 -5.50
N ARG A 84 16.67 -10.31 -6.48
CA ARG A 84 16.70 -9.88 -7.88
C ARG A 84 15.59 -8.87 -8.12
N LYS A 85 15.78 -8.02 -9.14
CA LYS A 85 14.75 -7.08 -9.59
C LYS A 85 13.48 -7.87 -9.94
N THR A 86 12.41 -7.63 -9.19
CA THR A 86 11.12 -8.31 -9.33
C THR A 86 10.02 -7.28 -9.53
N TYR A 87 9.18 -7.48 -10.54
CA TYR A 87 8.02 -6.64 -10.79
C TYR A 87 6.81 -7.17 -10.03
N LEU A 88 6.10 -6.28 -9.36
CA LEU A 88 4.96 -6.63 -8.52
C LEU A 88 3.72 -5.88 -8.99
N LYS A 89 2.59 -6.60 -9.05
CA LYS A 89 1.25 -6.02 -9.08
C LYS A 89 0.67 -6.15 -7.68
N ILE A 90 0.52 -5.03 -6.99
CA ILE A 90 0.10 -4.97 -5.60
C ILE A 90 -1.37 -4.58 -5.56
N HIS A 91 -2.19 -5.43 -4.94
CA HIS A 91 -3.60 -5.15 -4.71
C HIS A 91 -3.77 -4.38 -3.40
N VAL A 92 -4.30 -3.17 -3.49
CA VAL A 92 -4.36 -2.24 -2.36
C VAL A 92 -5.73 -1.63 -2.20
N LYS A 93 -6.04 -1.24 -0.96
CA LYS A 93 -7.10 -0.29 -0.65
C LYS A 93 -6.52 0.84 0.18
N GLY A 94 -6.53 2.06 -0.38
CA GLY A 94 -5.83 3.19 0.22
C GLY A 94 -4.31 2.97 0.34
N LYS A 95 -3.81 2.73 1.56
CA LYS A 95 -2.44 2.31 1.89
C LYS A 95 -2.35 0.84 2.32
N TYR A 96 -3.48 0.20 2.59
CA TYR A 96 -3.50 -1.20 2.99
C TYR A 96 -3.17 -2.09 1.80
N VAL A 97 -2.19 -2.98 1.97
CA VAL A 97 -1.83 -4.00 0.98
C VAL A 97 -2.57 -5.29 1.33
N TYR A 98 -3.42 -5.77 0.41
CA TYR A 98 -4.08 -7.07 0.57
C TYR A 98 -3.17 -8.22 0.15
N SER A 99 -2.60 -8.09 -1.04
CA SER A 99 -1.77 -9.12 -1.66
C SER A 99 -0.91 -8.49 -2.74
N TYR A 100 0.01 -9.27 -3.27
CA TYR A 100 0.77 -8.92 -4.47
C TYR A 100 0.95 -10.17 -5.32
N ASP A 101 0.99 -9.95 -6.63
CA ASP A 101 1.37 -10.95 -7.62
C ASP A 101 2.73 -10.58 -8.20
N ILE A 102 3.58 -11.59 -8.40
CA ILE A 102 4.82 -11.42 -9.16
C ILE A 102 4.45 -11.44 -10.63
N ILE A 103 4.80 -10.39 -11.34
CA ILE A 103 4.48 -10.20 -12.76
C ILE A 103 5.76 -10.02 -13.58
N THR A 104 5.60 -9.99 -14.90
CA THR A 104 6.67 -9.62 -15.82
C THR A 104 6.62 -8.13 -16.17
N GLU A 105 7.67 -7.63 -16.78
CA GLU A 105 7.74 -6.24 -17.24
C GLU A 105 6.73 -5.91 -18.35
N GLU A 106 6.29 -6.94 -19.09
CA GLU A 106 5.32 -6.82 -20.17
C GLU A 106 3.90 -6.61 -19.66
N ASP A 107 3.62 -7.09 -18.45
CA ASP A 107 2.32 -6.93 -17.77
C ASP A 107 2.11 -5.50 -17.24
N ILE A 108 3.17 -4.69 -17.18
CA ILE A 108 3.12 -3.30 -16.72
C ILE A 108 2.53 -2.42 -17.82
N PRO A 109 1.53 -1.58 -17.52
CA PRO A 109 0.99 -0.64 -18.48
C PRO A 109 2.09 0.27 -19.06
N LYS A 110 2.19 0.31 -20.41
CA LYS A 110 3.22 1.08 -21.12
C LYS A 110 3.33 2.54 -20.70
N LYS A 111 2.20 3.14 -20.29
CA LYS A 111 2.12 4.55 -19.82
C LYS A 111 2.95 4.82 -18.56
N ILE A 112 3.11 3.82 -17.69
CA ILE A 112 3.77 3.98 -16.38
C ILE A 112 5.14 3.29 -16.30
N ARG A 113 5.44 2.40 -17.27
CA ARG A 113 6.70 1.63 -17.31
C ARG A 113 7.95 2.50 -17.28
N SER A 114 7.94 3.61 -18.04
CA SER A 114 9.05 4.57 -18.05
C SER A 114 9.30 5.20 -16.68
N LYS A 115 8.26 5.45 -15.89
CA LYS A 115 8.38 6.06 -14.57
C LYS A 115 8.97 5.09 -13.55
N LEU A 116 8.54 3.82 -13.61
CA LEU A 116 9.06 2.75 -12.74
C LEU A 116 10.55 2.46 -13.00
N GLU A 117 11.01 2.51 -14.25
CA GLU A 117 12.40 2.20 -14.60
C GLU A 117 13.41 3.29 -14.18
N ILE A 118 13.00 4.57 -14.15
CA ILE A 118 13.87 5.69 -13.79
C ILE A 118 14.33 5.57 -12.32
N GLU A 119 13.49 5.03 -11.43
CA GLU A 119 13.78 4.97 -10.00
C GLU A 119 14.66 3.78 -9.56
N VAL A 120 14.93 2.83 -10.45
CA VAL A 120 15.72 1.63 -10.13
C VAL A 120 17.18 1.76 -10.60
N LYS A 121 17.53 2.86 -11.28
CA LYS A 121 18.91 3.23 -11.62
C LYS A 121 19.61 3.89 -10.44
#